data_AF-A0A850G4I5-F1
#
_entry.id   AF-A0A850G4I5-F1
#
_cell.length_a   1.000
_cell.length_b   1.000
_cell.length_c   1.000
_cell.angle_alpha   90.00
_cell.angle_beta   90.00
_cell.angle_gamma   90.00
#
_symmetry.space_group_name_H-M   'P 1'
#
loop_
_entity.id
_entity.type
_entity.pdbx_description
1 polymer ?
#
loop_
_entity_poly.entity_id
_entity_poly.type
_entity_poly.pdbx_seq_one_letter_code
_entity_poly.pdbx_strand_id
1 'polypeptide(L)'
;MTRHDHMTLTALCLVIGAHSACSSAPEPDGTETNSETETDTEAEGEGEGEGEGEGEGEGEGEGEAACMGDADCSEGAPFCDLGSGECVDCEGTADPDGACAAADPGQPLCHVGVCVACTEEDGSVCTGSTPLCEVETNTCVGCEEHGQCPESACNLAAGNCIDPGDILHVDGDAQTCPGGDGTEAMPYCTLLEAFVAAPAEALIIVHELTGNDTYQEDVALMGTAAVFGAPGEDPGWQGSNGAPALTVGGSGVLFMRDIMIAGTQNGAPGLEVVGGSAWVEQAKIVNNTGGGIVVDGGGALVLENSFVGGDVNDQNALDVTDGAADILYSTLAGGFGAASALTCDDGSSTTVRNSMLVARTDADEVSCPGATLVSNTLELELADNTSLGAMPDTSWFVGYASGDFHLAPGMYPPAIETAGTWTPGDPAMDIDDDPRPTEEGPDFAGADRIP
;
A
#
# COMPACT_ATOMS: atom_id res chain seq x y z
N MET A 1 -6.20 17.24 70.19
CA MET A 1 -6.12 15.83 69.78
C MET A 1 -7.54 15.41 69.48
N THR A 2 -8.03 15.28 68.26
CA THR A 2 -7.41 15.02 66.94
C THR A 2 -8.35 15.61 65.90
N ARG A 3 -7.82 16.38 64.95
CA ARG A 3 -8.54 16.81 63.74
C ARG A 3 -8.72 15.59 62.84
N HIS A 4 -9.90 15.47 62.24
CA HIS A 4 -10.12 14.64 61.05
C HIS A 4 -9.99 15.55 59.84
N ASP A 5 -8.97 15.28 59.03
CA ASP A 5 -8.83 15.86 57.69
C ASP A 5 -9.68 15.02 56.72
N HIS A 6 -10.66 15.66 56.10
CA HIS A 6 -11.32 15.18 54.90
C HIS A 6 -10.58 15.78 53.70
N MET A 7 -9.85 14.94 52.96
CA MET A 7 -9.34 15.26 51.64
C MET A 7 -10.50 15.22 50.63
N THR A 8 -10.77 16.35 50.01
CA THR A 8 -11.65 16.50 48.86
C THR A 8 -10.90 16.04 47.61
N LEU A 9 -11.40 15.00 46.95
CA LEU A 9 -10.93 14.54 45.64
C LEU A 9 -11.60 15.40 44.56
N THR A 10 -10.82 16.21 43.86
CA THR A 10 -11.28 17.02 42.73
C THR A 10 -11.26 16.13 41.48
N ALA A 11 -12.42 15.62 41.09
CA ALA A 11 -12.64 15.04 39.77
C ALA A 11 -13.07 16.17 38.81
N LEU A 12 -12.22 16.44 37.82
CA LEU A 12 -12.45 17.43 36.77
C LEU A 12 -12.20 16.75 35.42
N CYS A 13 -13.27 16.29 34.76
CA CYS A 13 -13.57 16.53 33.34
C CYS A 13 -14.83 15.74 32.97
N LEU A 14 -15.97 16.42 33.06
CA LEU A 14 -17.19 16.05 32.36
C LEU A 14 -17.51 17.25 31.45
N VAL A 15 -17.36 17.08 30.14
CA VAL A 15 -18.00 17.97 29.17
C VAL A 15 -18.92 17.11 28.33
N ILE A 16 -20.18 17.10 28.76
CA ILE A 16 -21.33 16.80 27.92
C ILE A 16 -21.74 18.13 27.28
N GLY A 17 -21.74 18.20 25.95
CA GLY A 17 -22.39 19.24 25.16
C GLY A 17 -22.86 18.61 23.86
N ALA A 18 -24.09 18.11 23.77
CA ALA A 18 -25.29 18.86 23.43
C ALA A 18 -25.32 19.31 21.96
N HIS A 19 -26.24 18.68 21.22
CA HIS A 19 -26.70 19.04 19.89
C HIS A 19 -26.89 20.54 19.72
N SER A 20 -26.29 21.11 18.67
CA SER A 20 -26.69 22.39 18.13
C SER A 20 -26.69 22.30 16.61
N ALA A 21 -27.87 22.47 16.03
CA ALA A 21 -28.13 22.52 14.61
C ALA A 21 -27.17 23.49 13.90
N CYS A 22 -26.45 22.98 12.90
CA CYS A 22 -25.75 23.84 11.95
C CYS A 22 -26.73 24.21 10.83
N SER A 23 -27.26 25.42 10.95
CA SER A 23 -28.00 26.12 9.91
C SER A 23 -27.10 26.26 8.68
N SER A 24 -27.66 25.89 7.53
CA SER A 24 -27.21 26.20 6.18
C SER A 24 -26.59 27.60 6.06
N ALA A 25 -25.31 27.65 5.69
CA ALA A 25 -24.67 28.84 5.15
C ALA A 25 -24.87 28.87 3.62
N PRO A 26 -25.10 30.05 3.01
CA PRO A 26 -25.39 30.17 1.60
C PRO A 26 -24.13 29.95 0.75
N GLU A 27 -24.33 29.24 -0.36
CA GLU A 27 -23.37 29.01 -1.43
C GLU A 27 -22.77 30.35 -1.93
N PRO A 28 -21.43 30.46 -2.08
CA PRO A 28 -20.87 31.55 -2.85
C PRO A 28 -21.11 31.28 -4.33
N ASP A 29 -21.90 32.15 -4.95
CA ASP A 29 -22.12 32.31 -6.38
C ASP A 29 -20.75 32.53 -7.09
N GLY A 30 -20.16 31.41 -7.50
CA GLY A 30 -18.88 31.31 -8.19
C GLY A 30 -19.08 31.46 -9.68
N THR A 31 -19.14 32.72 -10.10
CA THR A 31 -19.10 33.21 -11.48
C THR A 31 -18.17 32.37 -12.38
N GLU A 32 -18.74 31.68 -13.37
CA GLU A 32 -18.00 31.04 -14.45
C GLU A 32 -17.18 32.08 -15.22
N THR A 33 -15.86 31.91 -15.20
CA THR A 33 -14.96 32.59 -16.14
C THR A 33 -14.48 31.55 -17.15
N ASN A 34 -15.16 31.52 -18.29
CA ASN A 34 -14.66 30.93 -19.52
C ASN A 34 -13.28 31.52 -19.83
N SER A 35 -12.24 30.70 -19.76
CA SER A 35 -10.92 31.03 -20.28
C SER A 35 -10.53 29.98 -21.31
N GLU A 36 -11.18 30.05 -22.47
CA GLU A 36 -10.67 29.45 -23.70
C GLU A 36 -9.35 30.16 -24.02
N THR A 37 -8.23 29.47 -23.82
CA THR A 37 -6.93 29.87 -24.36
C THR A 37 -6.57 28.88 -25.45
N GLU A 38 -7.15 29.08 -26.62
CA GLU A 38 -6.58 28.57 -27.86
C GLU A 38 -5.36 29.44 -28.19
N THR A 39 -4.17 28.87 -28.09
CA THR A 39 -2.98 29.41 -28.75
C THR A 39 -2.63 28.51 -29.92
N ASP A 40 -3.34 28.75 -31.02
CA ASP A 40 -2.81 28.48 -32.36
C ASP A 40 -1.60 29.39 -32.58
N THR A 41 -0.44 28.77 -32.75
CA THR A 41 0.72 29.43 -33.37
C THR A 41 1.22 28.54 -34.49
N GLU A 42 0.49 28.55 -35.60
CA GLU A 42 1.06 28.30 -36.91
C GLU A 42 2.02 29.45 -37.25
N ALA A 43 3.32 29.15 -37.28
CA ALA A 43 4.32 30.03 -37.84
C ALA A 43 5.06 29.28 -38.95
N GLU A 44 4.42 29.22 -40.12
CA GLU A 44 5.12 28.93 -41.37
C GLU A 44 6.02 30.12 -41.72
N GLY A 45 7.33 29.90 -41.66
CA GLY A 45 8.36 30.83 -42.10
C GLY A 45 9.22 30.18 -43.17
N GLU A 46 8.73 30.15 -44.41
CA GLU A 46 9.55 29.88 -45.59
C GLU A 46 10.53 31.03 -45.81
N GLY A 47 11.80 30.79 -45.53
CA GLY A 47 12.91 31.69 -45.80
C GLY A 47 13.92 31.03 -46.74
N GLU A 48 13.67 31.13 -48.05
CA GLU A 48 14.68 30.83 -49.07
C GLU A 48 15.80 31.87 -49.00
N GLY A 49 16.98 31.44 -48.58
CA GLY A 49 18.21 32.23 -48.57
C GLY A 49 19.32 31.47 -49.25
N GLU A 50 19.37 31.53 -50.59
CA GLU A 50 20.53 31.12 -51.37
C GLU A 50 21.71 32.06 -51.07
N GLY A 51 22.70 31.53 -50.37
CA GLY A 51 23.97 32.20 -50.10
C GLY A 51 25.13 31.27 -50.44
N GLU A 52 25.48 31.20 -51.73
CA GLU A 52 26.75 30.63 -52.17
C GLU A 52 27.91 31.48 -51.63
N GLY A 53 28.59 30.97 -50.61
CA GLY A 53 29.80 31.54 -50.05
C GLY A 53 30.90 30.49 -50.01
N GLU A 54 31.59 30.31 -51.13
CA GLU A 54 32.86 29.58 -51.17
C GLU A 54 33.91 30.37 -50.38
N GLY A 55 34.07 29.99 -49.12
CA GLY A 55 35.13 30.46 -48.24
C GLY A 55 36.10 29.33 -47.95
N GLU A 56 37.08 29.14 -48.83
CA GLU A 56 38.28 28.36 -48.53
C GLU A 56 39.11 29.12 -47.48
N GLY A 57 38.80 28.86 -46.21
CA GLY A 57 39.59 29.29 -45.06
C GLY A 57 40.37 28.11 -44.50
N GLU A 58 41.58 27.91 -45.00
CA GLU A 58 42.59 27.09 -44.31
C GLU A 58 43.00 27.81 -43.02
N GLY A 59 42.19 27.63 -41.97
CA GLY A 59 42.47 28.09 -40.62
C GLY A 59 43.48 27.17 -39.95
N GLU A 60 44.73 27.62 -39.90
CA GLU A 60 45.82 27.01 -39.16
C GLU A 60 45.39 26.75 -37.70
N GLY A 61 45.66 25.53 -37.22
CA GLY A 61 45.08 24.98 -36.00
C GLY A 61 45.23 25.88 -34.77
N GLU A 62 44.09 26.36 -34.29
CA GLU A 62 43.95 26.82 -32.92
C GLU A 62 44.14 25.58 -32.04
N GLY A 63 45.29 25.50 -31.37
CA GLY A 63 45.46 24.51 -30.32
C GLY A 63 44.31 24.66 -29.34
N GLU A 64 43.64 23.54 -29.02
CA GLU A 64 42.54 23.48 -28.06
C GLU A 64 42.86 24.42 -26.89
N ALA A 65 42.07 25.50 -26.79
CA ALA A 65 42.28 26.46 -25.73
C ALA A 65 42.08 25.71 -24.42
N ALA A 66 43.10 25.72 -23.56
CA ALA A 66 43.01 25.12 -22.24
C ALA A 66 41.76 25.65 -21.52
N CYS A 67 40.97 24.74 -20.95
CA CYS A 67 39.80 25.12 -20.17
C CYS A 67 40.24 25.94 -18.95
N MET A 68 39.43 26.92 -18.54
CA MET A 68 39.64 27.75 -17.36
C MET A 68 38.61 27.46 -16.25
N GLY A 69 37.59 26.68 -16.56
CA GLY A 69 36.62 26.11 -15.62
C GLY A 69 35.63 25.17 -16.33
N ASP A 70 34.76 24.52 -15.57
CA ASP A 70 33.83 23.49 -16.08
C ASP A 70 32.88 24.01 -17.16
N ALA A 71 32.55 25.31 -17.13
CA ALA A 71 31.72 25.96 -18.16
C ALA A 71 32.38 26.03 -19.56
N ASP A 72 33.70 25.78 -19.67
CA ASP A 72 34.42 25.72 -20.94
C ASP A 72 34.39 24.32 -21.58
N CYS A 73 33.84 23.33 -20.86
CA CYS A 73 33.84 21.93 -21.25
C CYS A 73 32.49 21.46 -21.83
N SER A 74 32.51 20.32 -22.52
CA SER A 74 31.33 19.73 -23.19
C SER A 74 30.83 18.48 -22.46
N GLU A 75 29.61 18.02 -22.78
CA GLU A 75 28.92 16.94 -22.05
C GLU A 75 29.70 15.62 -21.91
N GLY A 76 30.64 15.31 -22.82
CA GLY A 76 31.45 14.10 -22.74
C GLY A 76 32.65 14.18 -21.78
N ALA A 77 33.01 15.37 -21.31
CA ALA A 77 34.11 15.62 -20.41
C ALA A 77 33.85 16.95 -19.66
N PRO A 78 32.81 17.02 -18.80
CA PRO A 78 32.26 18.29 -18.33
C PRO A 78 33.13 19.01 -17.29
N PHE A 79 34.21 18.38 -16.81
CA PHE A 79 35.04 18.93 -15.74
C PHE A 79 36.35 19.46 -16.28
N CYS A 80 36.78 20.64 -15.85
CA CYS A 80 38.08 21.19 -16.22
C CYS A 80 39.15 20.83 -15.18
N ASP A 81 40.14 20.02 -15.55
CA ASP A 81 41.32 19.83 -14.71
C ASP A 81 42.21 21.07 -14.80
N LEU A 82 42.10 21.95 -13.80
CA LEU A 82 42.89 23.20 -13.71
C LEU A 82 44.41 22.97 -13.67
N GLY A 83 44.87 21.74 -13.40
CA GLY A 83 46.29 21.37 -13.42
C GLY A 83 46.84 21.19 -14.84
N SER A 84 46.06 20.56 -15.71
CA SER A 84 46.42 20.29 -17.12
C SER A 84 45.84 21.30 -18.10
N GLY A 85 44.70 21.91 -17.77
CA GLY A 85 43.89 22.71 -18.68
C GLY A 85 43.07 21.85 -19.65
N GLU A 86 42.92 20.55 -19.39
CA GLU A 86 42.15 19.63 -20.22
C GLU A 86 40.76 19.39 -19.62
N CYS A 87 39.76 19.28 -20.50
CA CYS A 87 38.43 18.82 -20.11
C CYS A 87 38.47 17.30 -19.92
N VAL A 88 38.02 16.84 -18.75
CA VAL A 88 38.02 15.44 -18.32
C VAL A 88 36.62 15.01 -17.87
N ASP A 89 36.40 13.71 -17.82
CA ASP A 89 35.25 13.12 -17.13
C ASP A 89 35.40 13.23 -15.60
N CYS A 90 34.40 12.77 -14.85
CA CYS A 90 34.45 12.85 -13.40
C CYS A 90 35.61 12.02 -12.80
N GLU A 91 36.01 10.90 -13.43
CA GLU A 91 37.12 10.05 -12.97
C GLU A 91 38.48 10.74 -13.12
N GLY A 92 38.60 11.66 -14.09
CA GLY A 92 39.79 12.49 -14.29
C GLY A 92 39.99 13.59 -13.23
N THR A 93 39.01 13.83 -12.36
CA THR A 93 39.11 14.84 -11.30
C THR A 93 39.80 14.29 -10.04
N ALA A 94 40.25 15.19 -9.14
CA ALA A 94 40.89 14.79 -7.89
C ALA A 94 39.91 14.22 -6.84
N ASP A 95 38.62 14.52 -6.98
CA ASP A 95 37.52 14.09 -6.11
C ASP A 95 36.30 13.82 -7.01
N PRO A 96 36.22 12.63 -7.65
CA PRO A 96 35.20 12.33 -8.66
C PRO A 96 33.77 12.57 -8.19
N ASP A 97 33.41 12.07 -7.01
CA ASP A 97 32.07 12.25 -6.44
C ASP A 97 31.87 13.71 -6.00
N GLY A 98 32.88 14.34 -5.40
CA GLY A 98 32.82 15.76 -5.06
C GLY A 98 32.59 16.68 -6.27
N ALA A 99 33.16 16.32 -7.43
CA ALA A 99 32.95 17.02 -8.69
C ALA A 99 31.52 16.85 -9.19
N CYS A 100 31.02 15.61 -9.21
CA CYS A 100 29.64 15.29 -9.58
C CYS A 100 28.62 15.98 -8.67
N ALA A 101 28.75 15.86 -7.34
CA ALA A 101 27.87 16.49 -6.36
C ALA A 101 27.87 18.03 -6.43
N ALA A 102 28.99 18.64 -6.82
CA ALA A 102 29.07 20.08 -7.03
C ALA A 102 28.40 20.52 -8.34
N ALA A 103 28.46 19.69 -9.39
CA ALA A 103 27.82 19.94 -10.67
C ALA A 103 26.30 19.73 -10.61
N ASP A 104 25.86 18.61 -10.04
CA ASP A 104 24.46 18.27 -9.84
C ASP A 104 24.26 17.53 -8.50
N PRO A 105 23.60 18.17 -7.50
CA PRO A 105 23.26 17.52 -6.25
C PRO A 105 22.37 16.26 -6.37
N GLY A 106 21.66 16.09 -7.50
CA GLY A 106 20.86 14.90 -7.79
C GLY A 106 21.65 13.76 -8.43
N GLN A 107 22.90 13.99 -8.84
CA GLN A 107 23.81 12.99 -9.41
C GLN A 107 25.18 13.06 -8.73
N PRO A 108 25.27 12.79 -7.42
CA PRO A 108 26.47 13.08 -6.64
C PRO A 108 27.62 12.09 -6.87
N LEU A 109 27.40 10.96 -7.55
CA LEU A 109 28.40 9.90 -7.68
C LEU A 109 29.01 9.86 -9.07
N CYS A 110 30.31 9.61 -9.16
CA CYS A 110 30.99 9.34 -10.42
C CYS A 110 31.05 7.83 -10.68
N HIS A 111 30.44 7.37 -11.76
CA HIS A 111 30.47 5.98 -12.19
C HIS A 111 30.82 5.88 -13.68
N VAL A 112 31.94 5.21 -14.01
CA VAL A 112 32.41 4.99 -15.39
C VAL A 112 32.53 6.28 -16.21
N GLY A 113 33.03 7.34 -15.57
CA GLY A 113 33.19 8.67 -16.17
C GLY A 113 31.91 9.49 -16.32
N VAL A 114 30.77 9.03 -15.77
CA VAL A 114 29.50 9.75 -15.82
C VAL A 114 28.99 10.02 -14.41
N CYS A 115 28.40 11.18 -14.18
CA CYS A 115 27.71 11.46 -12.92
C CYS A 115 26.37 10.74 -12.89
N VAL A 116 26.09 10.03 -11.80
CA VAL A 116 24.89 9.24 -11.60
C VAL A 116 24.29 9.49 -10.22
N ALA A 117 23.01 9.16 -10.05
CA ALA A 117 22.31 9.39 -8.78
C ALA A 117 22.81 8.45 -7.68
N CYS A 118 23.10 7.20 -8.03
CA CYS A 118 23.49 6.14 -7.11
C CYS A 118 24.27 5.04 -7.85
N THR A 119 24.92 4.13 -7.12
CA THR A 119 25.48 2.88 -7.67
C THR A 119 25.15 1.71 -6.76
N GLU A 120 25.45 0.47 -7.19
CA GLU A 120 25.31 -0.72 -6.34
C GLU A 120 26.14 -0.60 -5.04
N GLU A 121 27.32 0.01 -5.12
CA GLU A 121 28.21 0.19 -3.97
C GLU A 121 27.80 1.34 -3.04
N ASP A 122 27.06 2.34 -3.55
CA ASP A 122 26.60 3.48 -2.77
C ASP A 122 25.15 3.85 -3.10
N GLY A 123 24.22 2.99 -2.66
CA GLY A 123 22.79 3.29 -2.65
C GLY A 123 22.37 4.21 -1.51
N SER A 124 23.26 4.51 -0.55
CA SER A 124 22.92 5.27 0.66
C SER A 124 22.62 6.74 0.39
N VAL A 125 22.98 7.23 -0.80
CA VAL A 125 22.64 8.56 -1.31
C VAL A 125 21.16 8.70 -1.67
N CYS A 126 20.47 7.58 -1.96
CA CYS A 126 19.05 7.54 -2.22
C CYS A 126 18.29 7.72 -0.89
N THR A 127 17.53 8.81 -0.77
CA THR A 127 16.82 9.20 0.45
C THR A 127 15.44 9.77 0.13
N GLY A 128 14.61 9.97 1.14
CA GLY A 128 13.26 10.52 0.97
C GLY A 128 12.35 9.57 0.20
N SER A 129 11.61 10.08 -0.78
CA SER A 129 10.65 9.32 -1.60
C SER A 129 11.29 8.40 -2.65
N THR A 130 12.61 8.38 -2.74
CA THR A 130 13.35 7.47 -3.64
C THR A 130 14.51 6.83 -2.89
N PRO A 131 14.25 5.88 -1.97
CA PRO A 131 15.28 5.30 -1.10
C PRO A 131 16.09 4.18 -1.77
N LEU A 132 15.68 3.71 -2.95
CA LEU A 132 16.30 2.55 -3.61
C LEU A 132 17.15 3.00 -4.79
N CYS A 133 18.29 2.33 -5.00
CA CYS A 133 19.06 2.50 -6.22
C CYS A 133 18.65 1.46 -7.27
N GLU A 134 18.08 1.90 -8.39
CA GLU A 134 17.91 1.05 -9.56
C GLU A 134 19.25 0.97 -10.31
N VAL A 135 19.96 -0.14 -10.14
CA VAL A 135 21.34 -0.32 -10.62
C VAL A 135 21.41 -0.34 -12.15
N GLU A 136 20.35 -0.81 -12.84
CA GLU A 136 20.36 -0.84 -14.30
C GLU A 136 20.37 0.57 -14.92
N THR A 137 19.74 1.53 -14.26
CA THR A 137 19.62 2.92 -14.73
C THR A 137 20.47 3.90 -13.92
N ASN A 138 21.06 3.48 -12.80
CA ASN A 138 21.76 4.31 -11.82
C ASN A 138 20.92 5.51 -11.34
N THR A 139 19.62 5.26 -11.12
CA THR A 139 18.66 6.25 -10.65
C THR A 139 18.05 5.86 -9.32
N CYS A 140 17.83 6.83 -8.44
CA CYS A 140 17.05 6.57 -7.23
C CYS A 140 15.56 6.42 -7.59
N VAL A 141 14.92 5.37 -7.11
CA VAL A 141 13.50 5.05 -7.31
C VAL A 141 12.80 4.85 -5.97
N GLY A 142 11.47 5.01 -5.98
CA GLY A 142 10.64 4.69 -4.82
C GLY A 142 10.59 3.19 -4.56
N CYS A 143 10.30 2.80 -3.32
CA CYS A 143 9.92 1.42 -3.05
C CYS A 143 8.51 1.15 -3.58
N GLU A 144 8.31 -0.08 -4.06
CA GLU A 144 7.07 -0.61 -4.64
C GLU A 144 6.57 -1.83 -3.85
N GLU A 145 7.42 -2.43 -3.01
CA GLU A 145 7.06 -3.53 -2.10
C GLU A 145 7.77 -3.38 -0.76
N HIS A 146 7.17 -3.92 0.30
CA HIS A 146 7.74 -3.83 1.64
C HIS A 146 9.12 -4.51 1.77
N GLY A 147 9.38 -5.57 0.99
CA GLY A 147 10.65 -6.30 1.00
C GLY A 147 11.86 -5.48 0.55
N GLN A 148 11.65 -4.38 -0.19
CA GLN A 148 12.71 -3.47 -0.57
C GLN A 148 13.19 -2.55 0.56
N CYS A 149 12.44 -2.51 1.69
CA CYS A 149 12.79 -1.79 2.89
C CYS A 149 13.17 -2.77 4.02
N PRO A 150 14.34 -3.44 3.98
CA PRO A 150 14.66 -4.56 4.87
C PRO A 150 14.75 -4.20 6.36
N GLU A 151 14.90 -2.92 6.68
CA GLU A 151 14.92 -2.42 8.06
C GLU A 151 13.54 -1.92 8.52
N SER A 152 12.53 -1.86 7.65
CA SER A 152 11.20 -1.31 7.95
C SER A 152 10.14 -1.82 6.95
N ALA A 153 9.32 -0.91 6.42
CA ALA A 153 8.29 -1.18 5.43
C ALA A 153 8.22 -0.03 4.43
N CYS A 154 7.83 -0.36 3.20
CA CYS A 154 7.53 0.65 2.19
C CYS A 154 6.23 1.39 2.49
N ASN A 155 6.24 2.72 2.45
CA ASN A 155 5.05 3.54 2.32
C ASN A 155 4.62 3.52 0.85
N LEU A 156 3.81 2.54 0.45
CA LEU A 156 3.44 2.30 -0.96
C LEU A 156 2.73 3.51 -1.62
N ALA A 157 2.17 4.41 -0.82
CA ALA A 157 1.55 5.65 -1.32
C ALA A 157 2.56 6.74 -1.69
N ALA A 158 3.72 6.78 -1.02
CA ALA A 158 4.72 7.83 -1.16
C ALA A 158 6.07 7.36 -1.73
N GLY A 159 6.32 6.04 -1.77
CA GLY A 159 7.53 5.42 -2.29
C GLY A 159 8.75 5.52 -1.36
N ASN A 160 8.61 6.02 -0.13
CA ASN A 160 9.68 6.02 0.87
C ASN A 160 9.63 4.79 1.78
N CYS A 161 10.78 4.38 2.32
CA CYS A 161 10.82 3.47 3.45
C CYS A 161 10.48 4.23 4.74
N ILE A 162 9.73 3.60 5.64
CA ILE A 162 9.47 4.12 6.99
C ILE A 162 10.79 4.18 7.76
N ASP A 163 11.00 5.22 8.58
CA ASP A 163 12.22 5.35 9.39
C ASP A 163 12.33 4.17 10.38
N PRO A 164 13.45 3.43 10.44
CA PRO A 164 13.64 2.36 11.42
C PRO A 164 13.55 2.81 12.88
N GLY A 165 13.72 4.11 13.16
CA GLY A 165 13.48 4.74 14.47
C GLY A 165 12.00 4.90 14.82
N ASP A 166 11.10 4.78 13.84
CA ASP A 166 9.65 4.92 13.97
C ASP A 166 8.94 3.56 13.97
N ILE A 167 9.67 2.49 14.34
CA ILE A 167 9.13 1.14 14.55
C ILE A 167 8.65 0.99 15.98
N LEU A 168 7.39 0.61 16.14
CA LEU A 168 6.74 0.35 17.42
C LEU A 168 6.34 -1.12 17.50
N HIS A 169 6.50 -1.74 18.67
CA HIS A 169 6.04 -3.10 18.96
C HIS A 169 4.86 -3.08 19.90
N VAL A 170 3.91 -3.97 19.66
CA VAL A 170 2.75 -4.24 20.52
C VAL A 170 2.80 -5.70 20.94
N ASP A 171 2.87 -5.96 22.24
CA ASP A 171 2.83 -7.29 22.83
C ASP A 171 2.08 -7.19 24.16
N GLY A 172 0.81 -7.57 24.14
CA GLY A 172 -0.08 -7.47 25.31
C GLY A 172 0.18 -8.51 26.39
N ASP A 173 1.00 -9.53 26.15
CA ASP A 173 1.34 -10.56 27.15
C ASP A 173 2.77 -10.44 27.71
N ALA A 174 3.61 -9.64 27.05
CA ALA A 174 4.91 -9.20 27.57
C ALA A 174 4.78 -8.59 28.96
N GLN A 175 5.52 -9.18 29.91
CA GLN A 175 5.57 -8.67 31.29
C GLN A 175 6.20 -7.27 31.39
N THR A 176 6.89 -6.83 30.35
CA THR A 176 7.54 -5.52 30.23
C THR A 176 6.64 -4.47 29.57
N CYS A 177 5.48 -4.83 29.03
CA CYS A 177 4.62 -3.88 28.31
C CYS A 177 4.05 -2.74 29.19
N PRO A 178 3.75 -2.91 30.51
CA PRO A 178 3.14 -1.84 31.28
C PRO A 178 4.05 -0.61 31.41
N GLY A 179 3.69 0.47 30.70
CA GLY A 179 4.51 1.67 30.60
C GLY A 179 5.67 1.55 29.60
N GLY A 180 5.54 0.67 28.61
CA GLY A 180 6.46 0.49 27.50
C GLY A 180 6.67 1.76 26.68
N ASP A 181 7.77 1.79 25.96
CA ASP A 181 8.15 2.88 25.05
C ASP A 181 7.99 2.50 23.57
N GLY A 182 7.40 1.33 23.29
CA GLY A 182 7.19 0.82 21.94
C GLY A 182 8.41 0.12 21.36
N THR A 183 9.54 0.08 22.06
CA THR A 183 10.68 -0.75 21.61
C THR A 183 10.36 -2.23 21.75
N GLU A 184 11.02 -3.10 20.99
CA GLU A 184 10.87 -4.57 21.13
C GLU A 184 11.13 -5.06 22.57
N ALA A 185 12.03 -4.41 23.31
CA ALA A 185 12.33 -4.76 24.70
C ALA A 185 11.26 -4.30 25.71
N MET A 186 10.53 -3.23 25.39
CA MET A 186 9.47 -2.64 26.21
C MET A 186 8.29 -2.24 25.30
N PRO A 187 7.58 -3.22 24.73
CA PRO A 187 6.52 -2.98 23.76
C PRO A 187 5.32 -2.30 24.41
N TYR A 188 4.40 -1.75 23.63
CA TYR A 188 3.11 -1.32 24.13
C TYR A 188 2.22 -2.52 24.46
N CYS A 189 1.31 -2.37 25.44
CA CYS A 189 0.39 -3.46 25.78
C CYS A 189 -0.81 -3.54 24.84
N THR A 190 -1.14 -2.44 24.16
CA THR A 190 -2.34 -2.29 23.34
C THR A 190 -2.02 -1.65 22.01
N LEU A 191 -2.86 -1.93 21.01
CA LEU A 191 -2.75 -1.29 19.70
C LEU A 191 -3.01 0.21 19.84
N LEU A 192 -4.03 0.61 20.60
CA LEU A 192 -4.38 2.00 20.84
C LEU A 192 -3.22 2.80 21.46
N GLU A 193 -2.44 2.22 22.37
CA GLU A 193 -1.23 2.87 22.90
C GLU A 193 -0.21 3.14 21.80
N ALA A 194 0.05 2.16 20.92
CA ALA A 194 0.95 2.31 19.79
C ALA A 194 0.46 3.37 18.79
N PHE A 195 -0.82 3.34 18.38
CA PHE A 195 -1.38 4.34 17.46
C PHE A 195 -1.37 5.76 18.03
N VAL A 196 -1.55 5.93 19.35
CA VAL A 196 -1.45 7.24 19.99
C VAL A 196 -0.01 7.74 20.06
N ALA A 197 0.95 6.82 20.24
CA ALA A 197 2.37 7.15 20.31
C ALA A 197 3.04 7.27 18.93
N ALA A 198 2.40 6.74 17.88
CA ALA A 198 2.93 6.71 16.53
C ALA A 198 3.29 8.12 16.03
N PRO A 199 4.48 8.28 15.42
CA PRO A 199 4.82 9.48 14.66
C PRO A 199 3.93 9.63 13.43
N ALA A 200 4.24 10.59 12.54
CA ALA A 200 3.42 10.86 11.36
C ALA A 200 3.33 9.65 10.40
N GLU A 201 4.41 8.87 10.31
CA GLU A 201 4.49 7.60 9.60
C GLU A 201 5.17 6.60 10.53
N ALA A 202 4.55 5.46 10.79
CA ALA A 202 5.09 4.45 11.71
C ALA A 202 4.89 3.04 11.17
N LEU A 203 5.80 2.14 11.55
CA LEU A 203 5.61 0.70 11.40
C LEU A 203 5.29 0.11 12.77
N ILE A 204 4.12 -0.51 12.90
CA ILE A 204 3.66 -1.17 14.10
C ILE A 204 3.76 -2.68 13.89
N ILE A 205 4.65 -3.33 14.64
CA ILE A 205 4.80 -4.78 14.69
C ILE A 205 3.93 -5.34 15.82
N VAL A 206 2.98 -6.19 15.48
CA VAL A 206 2.00 -6.76 16.42
C VAL A 206 2.38 -8.20 16.72
N HIS A 207 2.65 -8.50 17.99
CA HIS A 207 2.89 -9.86 18.46
C HIS A 207 1.58 -10.55 18.85
N GLU A 208 1.49 -11.85 18.61
CA GLU A 208 0.32 -12.66 18.94
C GLU A 208 0.13 -12.78 20.47
N LEU A 209 -1.12 -12.65 20.93
CA LEU A 209 -1.45 -12.93 22.32
C LEU A 209 -1.49 -14.44 22.60
N THR A 210 -0.94 -14.86 23.73
CA THR A 210 -0.99 -16.26 24.19
C THR A 210 -2.38 -16.88 24.06
N GLY A 211 -2.46 -17.99 23.32
CA GLY A 211 -3.67 -18.80 23.22
C GLY A 211 -4.58 -18.46 22.05
N ASN A 212 -4.09 -17.70 21.06
CA ASN A 212 -4.87 -17.13 19.96
C ASN A 212 -5.97 -16.17 20.47
N ASP A 213 -5.69 -15.47 21.57
CA ASP A 213 -6.53 -14.38 22.03
C ASP A 213 -6.37 -13.18 21.08
N THR A 214 -7.34 -12.26 21.08
CA THR A 214 -7.33 -11.09 20.20
C THR A 214 -7.17 -9.80 20.99
N TYR A 215 -6.46 -8.81 20.42
CA TYR A 215 -6.55 -7.43 20.89
C TYR A 215 -7.99 -6.93 20.70
N GLN A 216 -8.69 -6.57 21.78
CA GLN A 216 -10.10 -6.15 21.74
C GLN A 216 -10.25 -4.64 21.77
N GLU A 217 -10.02 -4.00 20.63
CA GLU A 217 -9.85 -2.55 20.52
C GLU A 217 -10.46 -2.04 19.23
N ASP A 218 -10.96 -0.81 19.27
CA ASP A 218 -11.39 -0.04 18.10
C ASP A 218 -10.42 1.15 17.92
N VAL A 219 -9.77 1.20 16.76
CA VAL A 219 -8.81 2.25 16.41
C VAL A 219 -9.30 3.05 15.21
N ALA A 220 -9.18 4.37 15.28
CA ALA A 220 -9.39 5.25 14.13
C ALA A 220 -8.05 5.80 13.65
N LEU A 221 -7.64 5.43 12.44
CA LEU A 221 -6.42 5.91 11.80
C LEU A 221 -6.70 7.18 10.99
N MET A 222 -5.95 8.24 11.27
CA MET A 222 -6.03 9.53 10.57
C MET A 222 -4.70 9.97 9.94
N GLY A 223 -3.62 9.20 10.15
CA GLY A 223 -2.29 9.40 9.57
C GLY A 223 -1.83 8.17 8.80
N THR A 224 -0.52 7.99 8.64
CA THR A 224 0.04 6.85 7.91
C THR A 224 0.56 5.80 8.88
N ALA A 225 0.16 4.55 8.73
CA ALA A 225 0.69 3.45 9.52
C ALA A 225 0.82 2.18 8.67
N ALA A 226 1.98 1.53 8.76
CA ALA A 226 2.14 0.12 8.43
C ALA A 226 1.88 -0.71 9.70
N VAL A 227 1.07 -1.76 9.61
CA VAL A 227 0.68 -2.62 10.75
C VAL A 227 0.89 -4.07 10.35
N PHE A 228 2.00 -4.65 10.81
CA PHE A 228 2.42 -6.00 10.41
C PHE A 228 2.36 -6.96 11.58
N GLY A 229 2.01 -8.22 11.29
CA GLY A 229 2.25 -9.31 12.23
C GLY A 229 3.74 -9.51 12.48
N ALA A 230 4.10 -9.87 13.70
CA ALA A 230 5.45 -10.31 14.00
C ALA A 230 5.80 -11.57 13.18
N PRO A 231 7.04 -11.70 12.67
CA PRO A 231 7.39 -12.82 11.78
C PRO A 231 7.11 -14.20 12.37
N GLY A 232 6.26 -14.97 11.68
CA GLY A 232 5.87 -16.34 12.09
C GLY A 232 4.78 -16.41 13.14
N GLU A 233 4.11 -15.29 13.42
CA GLU A 233 2.96 -15.18 14.33
C GLU A 233 1.68 -14.82 13.55
N ASP A 234 0.50 -15.09 14.12
CA ASP A 234 -0.81 -14.75 13.51
C ASP A 234 -1.65 -13.90 14.49
N PRO A 235 -1.23 -12.65 14.76
CA PRO A 235 -1.88 -11.81 15.76
C PRO A 235 -3.34 -11.50 15.40
N GLY A 236 -4.22 -11.76 16.37
CA GLY A 236 -5.64 -11.50 16.24
C GLY A 236 -6.06 -10.11 16.74
N TRP A 237 -6.96 -9.45 16.01
CA TRP A 237 -7.57 -8.18 16.37
C TRP A 237 -9.10 -8.27 16.24
N GLN A 238 -9.81 -7.86 17.28
CA GLN A 238 -11.25 -7.83 17.36
C GLN A 238 -11.75 -6.41 17.69
N GLY A 239 -12.74 -5.93 16.94
CA GLY A 239 -13.38 -4.65 17.24
C GLY A 239 -14.11 -4.66 18.59
N SER A 240 -14.07 -3.51 19.26
CA SER A 240 -14.62 -3.35 20.61
C SER A 240 -15.91 -2.51 20.58
N ASN A 241 -16.80 -2.70 21.56
CA ASN A 241 -18.02 -1.90 21.75
C ASN A 241 -18.98 -1.81 20.54
N GLY A 242 -18.91 -2.76 19.61
CA GLY A 242 -19.72 -2.72 18.39
C GLY A 242 -19.22 -1.70 17.36
N ALA A 243 -17.94 -1.33 17.42
CA ALA A 243 -17.22 -0.62 16.39
C ALA A 243 -16.29 -1.58 15.63
N PRO A 244 -15.85 -1.21 14.40
CA PRO A 244 -14.82 -1.96 13.69
C PRO A 244 -13.53 -2.08 14.51
N ALA A 245 -12.72 -3.10 14.21
CA ALA A 245 -11.37 -3.20 14.77
C ALA A 245 -10.53 -1.98 14.37
N LEU A 246 -10.62 -1.62 13.10
CA LEU A 246 -9.89 -0.50 12.52
C LEU A 246 -10.79 0.28 11.55
N THR A 247 -10.84 1.61 11.74
CA THR A 247 -11.44 2.56 10.81
C THR A 247 -10.35 3.45 10.22
N VAL A 248 -10.18 3.45 8.90
CA VAL A 248 -9.28 4.35 8.18
C VAL A 248 -10.06 5.58 7.75
N GLY A 249 -9.84 6.72 8.41
CA GLY A 249 -10.54 7.97 8.11
C GLY A 249 -10.00 8.68 6.86
N GLY A 250 -10.60 9.81 6.50
CA GLY A 250 -10.34 10.51 5.22
C GLY A 250 -8.91 11.00 4.95
N SER A 251 -8.03 11.01 5.95
CA SER A 251 -6.59 11.28 5.78
C SER A 251 -5.71 10.10 6.18
N GLY A 252 -6.31 8.97 6.53
CA GLY A 252 -5.63 7.76 6.93
C GLY A 252 -5.07 7.00 5.73
N VAL A 253 -3.87 6.48 5.89
CA VAL A 253 -3.17 5.61 4.92
C VAL A 253 -2.70 4.38 5.69
N LEU A 254 -3.34 3.25 5.44
CA LEU A 254 -3.05 1.97 6.11
C LEU A 254 -2.28 1.05 5.17
N PHE A 255 -1.17 0.48 5.62
CA PHE A 255 -0.58 -0.73 5.04
C PHE A 255 -0.71 -1.83 6.08
N MET A 256 -1.38 -2.93 5.77
CA MET A 256 -1.62 -4.01 6.74
C MET A 256 -1.20 -5.35 6.17
N ARG A 257 -0.43 -6.11 6.95
CA ARG A 257 0.07 -7.42 6.53
C ARG A 257 0.11 -8.41 7.68
N ASP A 258 -0.19 -9.68 7.42
CA ASP A 258 -0.07 -10.76 8.42
C ASP A 258 -0.86 -10.49 9.71
N ILE A 259 -2.03 -9.84 9.57
CA ILE A 259 -2.97 -9.58 10.67
C ILE A 259 -4.27 -10.34 10.44
N MET A 260 -4.78 -10.99 11.48
CA MET A 260 -6.14 -11.52 11.50
C MET A 260 -7.10 -10.56 12.21
N ILE A 261 -8.08 -9.99 11.49
CA ILE A 261 -9.21 -9.28 12.08
C ILE A 261 -10.43 -10.19 12.15
N ALA A 262 -10.84 -10.58 13.37
CA ALA A 262 -11.95 -11.52 13.54
C ALA A 262 -12.82 -11.30 14.78
N GLY A 263 -14.06 -11.79 14.69
CA GLY A 263 -14.98 -11.87 15.83
C GLY A 263 -15.60 -10.55 16.25
N THR A 264 -15.50 -9.49 15.47
CA THR A 264 -16.10 -8.18 15.77
C THR A 264 -17.62 -8.32 15.94
N GLN A 265 -18.15 -7.82 17.06
CA GLN A 265 -19.54 -8.08 17.49
C GLN A 265 -20.47 -6.91 17.13
N ASN A 266 -21.78 -7.15 17.32
CA ASN A 266 -22.86 -6.16 17.22
C ASN A 266 -23.06 -5.52 15.83
N GLY A 267 -22.71 -6.25 14.77
CA GLY A 267 -22.98 -5.82 13.40
C GLY A 267 -21.96 -4.85 12.81
N ALA A 268 -20.81 -4.66 13.46
CA ALA A 268 -19.72 -3.88 12.88
C ALA A 268 -18.84 -4.77 11.97
N PRO A 269 -18.32 -4.22 10.86
CA PRO A 269 -17.36 -4.91 10.02
C PRO A 269 -16.02 -5.09 10.74
N GLY A 270 -15.12 -5.90 10.19
CA GLY A 270 -13.75 -6.00 10.71
C GLY A 270 -12.95 -4.71 10.43
N LEU A 271 -12.89 -4.33 9.16
CA LEU A 271 -12.19 -3.13 8.68
C LEU A 271 -13.18 -2.18 7.98
N GLU A 272 -13.05 -0.89 8.26
CA GLU A 272 -13.85 0.15 7.60
C GLU A 272 -12.92 1.23 7.00
N VAL A 273 -13.05 1.53 5.71
CA VAL A 273 -12.28 2.57 5.01
C VAL A 273 -13.23 3.70 4.64
N VAL A 274 -13.12 4.84 5.32
CA VAL A 274 -14.03 6.00 5.18
C VAL A 274 -13.27 7.19 4.63
N GLY A 275 -13.18 7.26 3.29
CA GLY A 275 -12.49 8.30 2.54
C GLY A 275 -10.95 8.23 2.58
N GLY A 276 -10.37 7.31 3.34
CA GLY A 276 -8.92 7.07 3.40
C GLY A 276 -8.44 6.06 2.35
N SER A 277 -7.24 5.53 2.54
CA SER A 277 -6.67 4.49 1.67
C SER A 277 -6.09 3.34 2.49
N ALA A 278 -6.34 2.10 2.07
CA ALA A 278 -5.84 0.91 2.72
C ALA A 278 -5.24 -0.07 1.70
N TRP A 279 -4.03 -0.55 1.97
CA TRP A 279 -3.39 -1.68 1.32
C TRP A 279 -3.38 -2.83 2.32
N VAL A 280 -4.02 -3.93 1.94
CA VAL A 280 -4.21 -5.11 2.80
C VAL A 280 -3.61 -6.30 2.06
N GLU A 281 -2.52 -6.82 2.58
CA GLU A 281 -1.75 -7.90 1.99
C GLU A 281 -1.72 -9.08 2.96
N GLN A 282 -1.86 -10.33 2.50
CA GLN A 282 -1.66 -11.52 3.34
C GLN A 282 -2.43 -11.47 4.69
N ALA A 283 -3.63 -10.90 4.70
CA ALA A 283 -4.41 -10.69 5.90
C ALA A 283 -5.67 -11.55 5.91
N LYS A 284 -6.23 -11.77 7.11
CA LYS A 284 -7.47 -12.53 7.31
C LYS A 284 -8.52 -11.64 7.97
N ILE A 285 -9.50 -11.14 7.23
CA ILE A 285 -10.57 -10.29 7.76
C ILE A 285 -11.89 -11.07 7.72
N VAL A 286 -12.16 -11.84 8.77
CA VAL A 286 -13.14 -12.94 8.73
C VAL A 286 -14.02 -13.02 9.99
N ASN A 287 -15.21 -13.61 9.86
CA ASN A 287 -16.14 -13.85 10.98
C ASN A 287 -16.52 -12.60 11.80
N ASN A 288 -16.61 -11.45 11.14
CA ASN A 288 -17.07 -10.21 11.77
C ASN A 288 -18.59 -10.06 11.51
N THR A 289 -19.34 -9.73 12.57
CA THR A 289 -20.82 -9.77 12.54
C THR A 289 -21.49 -8.72 11.66
N GLY A 290 -20.72 -7.76 11.15
CA GLY A 290 -21.12 -6.78 10.12
C GLY A 290 -20.44 -6.96 8.77
N GLY A 291 -19.82 -8.11 8.51
CA GLY A 291 -19.07 -8.37 7.28
C GLY A 291 -17.56 -8.17 7.43
N GLY A 292 -16.79 -8.51 6.41
CA GLY A 292 -15.34 -8.40 6.45
C GLY A 292 -14.87 -6.94 6.38
N ILE A 293 -15.03 -6.33 5.21
CA ILE A 293 -14.55 -4.97 4.91
C ILE A 293 -15.70 -4.11 4.37
N VAL A 294 -15.74 -2.85 4.78
CA VAL A 294 -16.60 -1.80 4.17
C VAL A 294 -15.73 -0.68 3.64
N VAL A 295 -15.97 -0.27 2.39
CA VAL A 295 -15.34 0.90 1.74
C VAL A 295 -16.42 1.95 1.45
N ASP A 296 -16.28 3.13 2.05
CA ASP A 296 -17.26 4.21 2.01
C ASP A 296 -16.58 5.60 1.95
N GLY A 297 -17.36 6.65 1.74
CA GLY A 297 -16.94 8.05 1.79
C GLY A 297 -15.87 8.43 0.78
N GLY A 298 -15.79 7.74 -0.36
CA GLY A 298 -14.76 7.90 -1.39
C GLY A 298 -13.44 7.19 -1.06
N GLY A 299 -13.47 6.18 -0.18
CA GLY A 299 -12.29 5.42 0.21
C GLY A 299 -11.68 4.59 -0.91
N ALA A 300 -10.41 4.20 -0.75
CA ALA A 300 -9.69 3.32 -1.67
C ALA A 300 -9.13 2.09 -0.94
N LEU A 301 -9.36 0.90 -1.50
CA LEU A 301 -8.84 -0.36 -1.00
C LEU A 301 -7.97 -1.03 -2.07
N VAL A 302 -6.78 -1.48 -1.70
CA VAL A 302 -5.99 -2.47 -2.42
C VAL A 302 -5.97 -3.73 -1.54
N LEU A 303 -6.44 -4.85 -2.07
CA LEU A 303 -6.55 -6.11 -1.35
C LEU A 303 -5.80 -7.20 -2.12
N GLU A 304 -4.77 -7.75 -1.50
CA GLU A 304 -3.86 -8.70 -2.12
C GLU A 304 -3.67 -9.94 -1.26
N ASN A 305 -3.68 -11.14 -1.86
CA ASN A 305 -3.36 -12.40 -1.18
C ASN A 305 -4.07 -12.58 0.17
N SER A 306 -5.32 -12.12 0.27
CA SER A 306 -6.01 -12.02 1.54
C SER A 306 -7.28 -12.87 1.57
N PHE A 307 -7.69 -13.25 2.78
CA PHE A 307 -8.97 -13.87 3.06
C PHE A 307 -9.94 -12.83 3.62
N VAL A 308 -11.09 -12.68 2.98
CA VAL A 308 -12.16 -11.80 3.48
C VAL A 308 -13.46 -12.57 3.52
N GLY A 309 -14.13 -12.55 4.67
CA GLY A 309 -15.32 -13.35 4.88
C GLY A 309 -16.33 -12.71 5.81
N GLY A 310 -17.60 -12.78 5.41
CA GLY A 310 -18.69 -12.49 6.32
C GLY A 310 -18.81 -13.58 7.39
N ASP A 311 -19.39 -13.23 8.55
CA ASP A 311 -19.71 -14.25 9.54
C ASP A 311 -20.86 -15.16 9.09
N VAL A 312 -21.24 -16.06 9.99
CA VAL A 312 -22.29 -17.02 9.68
C VAL A 312 -23.72 -16.43 9.63
N ASN A 313 -23.87 -15.12 9.85
CA ASN A 313 -25.14 -14.40 10.01
C ASN A 313 -25.46 -13.52 8.80
N ASP A 314 -25.24 -14.04 7.59
CA ASP A 314 -25.73 -13.42 6.36
C ASP A 314 -25.12 -12.05 6.04
N GLN A 315 -23.81 -11.93 6.24
CA GLN A 315 -23.06 -10.72 5.96
C GLN A 315 -22.18 -10.87 4.72
N ASN A 316 -22.05 -9.80 3.95
CA ASN A 316 -21.16 -9.74 2.80
C ASN A 316 -19.70 -9.81 3.26
N ALA A 317 -18.82 -10.34 2.40
CA ALA A 317 -17.39 -10.32 2.70
C ALA A 317 -16.82 -8.90 2.50
N LEU A 318 -17.06 -8.29 1.34
CA LEU A 318 -16.63 -6.93 1.01
C LEU A 318 -17.81 -6.12 0.46
N ASP A 319 -18.04 -4.95 1.02
CA ASP A 319 -19.06 -3.99 0.57
C ASP A 319 -18.41 -2.63 0.20
N VAL A 320 -18.52 -2.24 -1.08
CA VAL A 320 -18.00 -0.99 -1.62
C VAL A 320 -19.17 -0.04 -1.91
N THR A 321 -19.56 0.73 -0.91
CA THR A 321 -20.72 1.63 -0.98
C THR A 321 -20.39 2.92 -1.75
N ASP A 322 -19.30 3.60 -1.37
CA ASP A 322 -18.82 4.81 -2.04
C ASP A 322 -17.29 4.80 -2.01
N GLY A 323 -16.64 4.36 -3.10
CA GLY A 323 -15.19 4.23 -3.14
C GLY A 323 -14.67 3.43 -4.33
N ALA A 324 -13.44 2.93 -4.18
CA ALA A 324 -12.74 2.10 -5.15
C ALA A 324 -12.10 0.90 -4.46
N ALA A 325 -11.99 -0.21 -5.19
CA ALA A 325 -11.29 -1.40 -4.71
C ALA A 325 -10.53 -2.08 -5.85
N ASP A 326 -9.25 -2.38 -5.63
CA ASP A 326 -8.46 -3.26 -6.49
C ASP A 326 -8.15 -4.54 -5.73
N ILE A 327 -8.56 -5.67 -6.28
CA ILE A 327 -8.55 -6.97 -5.61
C ILE A 327 -7.76 -7.95 -6.45
N LEU A 328 -6.69 -8.47 -5.88
CA LEU A 328 -5.73 -9.33 -6.56
C LEU A 328 -5.46 -10.59 -5.73
N TYR A 329 -5.54 -11.76 -6.35
CA TYR A 329 -5.25 -13.05 -5.70
C TYR A 329 -5.90 -13.18 -4.32
N SER A 330 -7.14 -12.75 -4.15
CA SER A 330 -7.80 -12.79 -2.84
C SER A 330 -8.96 -13.78 -2.84
N THR A 331 -9.28 -14.34 -1.67
CA THR A 331 -10.44 -15.21 -1.49
C THR A 331 -11.52 -14.44 -0.71
N LEU A 332 -12.59 -14.09 -1.42
CA LEU A 332 -13.78 -13.45 -0.87
C LEU A 332 -14.90 -14.49 -0.72
N ALA A 333 -15.35 -14.72 0.51
CA ALA A 333 -16.40 -15.69 0.78
C ALA A 333 -17.55 -15.06 1.57
N GLY A 334 -18.71 -14.93 0.92
CA GLY A 334 -19.92 -14.42 1.57
C GLY A 334 -20.35 -15.28 2.77
N GLY A 335 -21.08 -14.70 3.72
CA GLY A 335 -21.68 -15.47 4.81
C GLY A 335 -22.69 -16.54 4.35
N PHE A 336 -23.39 -17.18 5.28
CA PHE A 336 -24.54 -18.04 4.94
C PHE A 336 -25.79 -17.18 4.70
N GLY A 337 -26.65 -17.54 3.75
CA GLY A 337 -27.96 -16.88 3.60
C GLY A 337 -28.12 -16.28 2.22
N ALA A 338 -28.30 -14.97 2.11
CA ALA A 338 -28.30 -14.15 0.90
C ALA A 338 -27.02 -13.29 0.73
N ALA A 339 -26.01 -13.48 1.57
CA ALA A 339 -24.75 -12.78 1.52
C ALA A 339 -23.99 -13.02 0.22
N SER A 340 -23.30 -11.98 -0.24
CA SER A 340 -22.42 -12.00 -1.40
C SER A 340 -20.95 -11.91 -0.99
N ALA A 341 -20.05 -12.37 -1.85
CA ALA A 341 -18.61 -12.15 -1.71
C ALA A 341 -18.26 -10.67 -1.93
N LEU A 342 -18.89 -10.04 -2.93
CA LEU A 342 -18.63 -8.64 -3.29
C LEU A 342 -19.95 -7.91 -3.60
N THR A 343 -20.18 -6.80 -2.91
CA THR A 343 -21.25 -5.85 -3.22
C THR A 343 -20.71 -4.46 -3.51
N CYS A 344 -21.34 -3.75 -4.44
CA CYS A 344 -21.06 -2.33 -4.64
C CYS A 344 -22.22 -1.58 -5.33
N ASP A 345 -22.23 -0.24 -5.22
CA ASP A 345 -23.29 0.60 -5.79
C ASP A 345 -23.10 0.91 -7.29
N ASP A 346 -21.92 1.39 -7.71
CA ASP A 346 -21.61 1.75 -9.12
C ASP A 346 -20.49 0.90 -9.75
N GLY A 347 -19.61 0.29 -8.93
CA GLY A 347 -18.56 -0.68 -9.31
C GLY A 347 -17.55 -0.28 -10.37
N SER A 348 -17.71 0.87 -11.03
CA SER A 348 -16.90 1.32 -12.16
C SER A 348 -15.42 1.56 -11.79
N SER A 349 -15.15 1.73 -10.50
CA SER A 349 -13.84 1.86 -9.85
C SER A 349 -13.37 0.58 -9.14
N THR A 350 -14.07 -0.54 -9.36
CA THR A 350 -13.75 -1.84 -8.73
C THR A 350 -13.16 -2.80 -9.76
N THR A 351 -11.94 -3.26 -9.51
CA THR A 351 -11.24 -4.28 -10.30
C THR A 351 -11.01 -5.53 -9.46
N VAL A 352 -11.23 -6.70 -10.06
CA VAL A 352 -11.00 -7.99 -9.40
C VAL A 352 -10.28 -8.90 -10.39
N ARG A 353 -9.10 -9.37 -10.00
CA ARG A 353 -8.26 -10.23 -10.84
C ARG A 353 -7.72 -11.41 -10.06
N ASN A 354 -7.63 -12.57 -10.74
CA ASN A 354 -7.03 -13.79 -10.21
C ASN A 354 -7.56 -14.21 -8.82
N SER A 355 -8.79 -13.85 -8.51
CA SER A 355 -9.38 -13.99 -7.17
C SER A 355 -10.48 -15.06 -7.16
N MET A 356 -10.80 -15.56 -5.97
CA MET A 356 -11.92 -16.47 -5.74
C MET A 356 -13.06 -15.73 -5.07
N LEU A 357 -14.24 -15.78 -5.66
CA LEU A 357 -15.45 -15.17 -5.12
C LEU A 357 -16.51 -16.24 -5.01
N VAL A 358 -16.93 -16.55 -3.79
CA VAL A 358 -17.91 -17.61 -3.51
C VAL A 358 -18.91 -17.16 -2.47
N ALA A 359 -20.11 -17.72 -2.54
CA ALA A 359 -21.13 -17.52 -1.53
C ALA A 359 -21.99 -18.77 -1.40
N ARG A 360 -22.25 -19.24 -0.18
CA ARG A 360 -23.02 -20.48 0.03
C ARG A 360 -24.53 -20.28 -0.11
N THR A 361 -24.97 -19.67 -1.21
CA THR A 361 -26.34 -19.27 -1.48
C THR A 361 -26.72 -19.51 -2.93
N ASP A 362 -28.03 -19.43 -3.21
CA ASP A 362 -28.56 -19.38 -4.57
C ASP A 362 -28.56 -17.94 -5.12
N ALA A 363 -28.19 -16.94 -4.31
CA ALA A 363 -28.00 -15.56 -4.74
C ALA A 363 -26.63 -15.37 -5.40
N ASP A 364 -26.50 -14.33 -6.22
CA ASP A 364 -25.26 -14.04 -6.92
C ASP A 364 -24.18 -13.61 -5.89
N GLU A 365 -23.04 -14.28 -5.91
CA GLU A 365 -21.88 -13.96 -5.07
C GLU A 365 -21.25 -12.60 -5.40
N VAL A 366 -21.58 -12.03 -6.57
CA VAL A 366 -21.20 -10.68 -6.96
C VAL A 366 -22.45 -9.86 -7.27
N SER A 367 -22.71 -8.84 -6.46
CA SER A 367 -23.70 -7.80 -6.73
C SER A 367 -23.01 -6.45 -6.85
N CYS A 368 -22.21 -6.31 -7.91
CA CYS A 368 -21.38 -5.14 -8.13
C CYS A 368 -21.42 -4.74 -9.61
N PRO A 369 -22.46 -4.01 -10.05
CA PRO A 369 -22.59 -3.60 -11.45
C PRO A 369 -21.40 -2.70 -11.82
N GLY A 370 -20.85 -2.83 -13.01
CA GLY A 370 -19.76 -1.96 -13.47
C GLY A 370 -18.35 -2.41 -13.08
N ALA A 371 -18.20 -3.34 -12.14
CA ALA A 371 -16.90 -3.91 -11.80
C ALA A 371 -16.27 -4.65 -12.98
N THR A 372 -14.94 -4.60 -13.05
CA THR A 372 -14.13 -5.34 -14.02
C THR A 372 -13.60 -6.60 -13.35
N LEU A 373 -14.06 -7.78 -13.81
CA LEU A 373 -13.67 -9.08 -13.27
C LEU A 373 -12.96 -9.89 -14.37
N VAL A 374 -11.69 -10.22 -14.14
CA VAL A 374 -10.84 -10.96 -15.11
C VAL A 374 -10.10 -12.11 -14.43
N SER A 375 -10.11 -13.30 -15.03
CA SER A 375 -9.35 -14.48 -14.56
C SER A 375 -9.69 -14.90 -13.12
N ASN A 376 -10.94 -14.66 -12.68
CA ASN A 376 -11.41 -15.08 -11.37
C ASN A 376 -12.07 -16.46 -11.43
N THR A 377 -12.29 -17.05 -10.26
CA THR A 377 -13.22 -18.17 -10.10
C THR A 377 -14.45 -17.73 -9.33
N LEU A 378 -15.62 -18.00 -9.90
CA LEU A 378 -16.90 -17.74 -9.26
C LEU A 378 -17.85 -18.91 -9.48
N GLU A 379 -18.95 -18.96 -8.74
CA GLU A 379 -20.03 -19.94 -8.94
C GLU A 379 -20.83 -19.60 -10.21
N LEU A 380 -21.01 -18.32 -10.52
CA LEU A 380 -21.77 -17.82 -11.65
C LEU A 380 -20.97 -17.77 -12.96
N GLU A 381 -21.69 -17.78 -14.09
CA GLU A 381 -21.07 -17.73 -15.42
C GLU A 381 -20.84 -16.28 -15.87
N LEU A 382 -19.60 -15.79 -15.73
CA LEU A 382 -19.17 -14.45 -16.12
C LEU A 382 -17.99 -14.48 -17.09
N ALA A 383 -18.25 -14.16 -18.36
CA ALA A 383 -17.27 -13.86 -19.42
C ALA A 383 -15.84 -14.39 -19.20
N ASP A 384 -14.87 -13.51 -18.91
CA ASP A 384 -13.43 -13.81 -18.81
C ASP A 384 -13.04 -14.50 -17.48
N ASN A 385 -14.01 -15.15 -16.81
CA ASN A 385 -13.83 -15.83 -15.54
C ASN A 385 -14.24 -17.31 -15.65
N THR A 386 -13.76 -18.09 -14.70
CA THR A 386 -14.03 -19.53 -14.64
C THR A 386 -15.21 -19.79 -13.72
N SER A 387 -16.33 -20.26 -14.29
CA SER A 387 -17.47 -20.74 -13.50
C SER A 387 -17.17 -22.11 -12.89
N LEU A 388 -17.27 -22.19 -11.57
CA LEU A 388 -17.16 -23.41 -10.78
C LEU A 388 -18.51 -24.14 -10.66
N GLY A 389 -19.60 -23.46 -11.03
CA GLY A 389 -20.96 -23.85 -10.68
C GLY A 389 -21.25 -23.65 -9.19
N ALA A 390 -22.49 -23.90 -8.80
CA ALA A 390 -22.92 -23.77 -7.41
C ALA A 390 -22.05 -24.62 -6.47
N MET A 391 -21.56 -23.99 -5.40
CA MET A 391 -20.78 -24.63 -4.36
C MET A 391 -21.66 -25.66 -3.63
N PRO A 392 -21.38 -26.98 -3.79
CA PRO A 392 -22.29 -28.02 -3.30
C PRO A 392 -22.36 -28.05 -1.77
N ASP A 393 -21.25 -27.73 -1.12
CA ASP A 393 -21.11 -27.49 0.31
C ASP A 393 -19.79 -26.73 0.57
N THR A 394 -19.53 -26.39 1.82
CA THR A 394 -18.36 -25.62 2.24
C THR A 394 -17.07 -26.46 2.33
N SER A 395 -17.05 -27.71 1.82
CA SER A 395 -15.90 -28.61 1.96
C SER A 395 -14.73 -28.28 1.04
N TRP A 396 -14.88 -27.30 0.15
CA TRP A 396 -13.77 -26.75 -0.63
C TRP A 396 -12.70 -26.14 0.29
N PHE A 397 -13.09 -25.71 1.48
CA PHE A 397 -12.23 -25.02 2.43
C PHE A 397 -11.96 -25.85 3.68
N VAL A 398 -10.83 -25.60 4.33
CA VAL A 398 -10.48 -26.19 5.63
C VAL A 398 -11.53 -25.83 6.69
N GLY A 399 -12.00 -24.57 6.72
CA GLY A 399 -12.98 -24.12 7.70
C GLY A 399 -13.75 -22.87 7.29
N TYR A 400 -14.68 -22.99 6.34
CA TYR A 400 -15.50 -21.86 5.88
C TYR A 400 -16.22 -21.10 7.01
N ALA A 401 -16.86 -21.83 7.94
CA ALA A 401 -17.61 -21.21 9.05
C ALA A 401 -16.70 -20.57 10.12
N SER A 402 -15.41 -20.89 10.10
CA SER A 402 -14.38 -20.27 10.93
C SER A 402 -13.53 -19.28 10.14
N GLY A 403 -13.90 -18.93 8.91
CA GLY A 403 -13.13 -17.98 8.09
C GLY A 403 -11.79 -18.51 7.60
N ASP A 404 -11.56 -19.82 7.72
CA ASP A 404 -10.37 -20.49 7.22
C ASP A 404 -10.64 -20.94 5.79
N PHE A 405 -10.21 -20.10 4.84
CA PHE A 405 -10.43 -20.27 3.41
C PHE A 405 -9.24 -20.91 2.67
N HIS A 406 -8.33 -21.57 3.39
CA HIS A 406 -7.40 -22.48 2.72
C HIS A 406 -8.18 -23.61 2.04
N LEU A 407 -7.74 -24.01 0.86
CA LEU A 407 -8.35 -25.03 0.03
C LEU A 407 -8.07 -26.41 0.63
N ALA A 408 -9.13 -27.18 0.85
CA ALA A 408 -9.01 -28.56 1.32
C ALA A 408 -8.54 -29.47 0.17
N PRO A 409 -7.38 -30.15 0.28
CA PRO A 409 -6.82 -30.93 -0.81
C PRO A 409 -7.77 -31.97 -1.39
N GLY A 410 -8.00 -31.90 -2.71
CA GLY A 410 -8.86 -32.82 -3.46
C GLY A 410 -10.37 -32.60 -3.28
N MET A 411 -10.79 -31.54 -2.57
CA MET A 411 -12.21 -31.22 -2.34
C MET A 411 -12.71 -30.06 -3.21
N TYR A 412 -11.82 -29.14 -3.61
CA TYR A 412 -12.16 -28.01 -4.48
C TYR A 412 -12.18 -28.42 -5.97
N PRO A 413 -12.89 -27.67 -6.83
CA PRO A 413 -12.87 -27.90 -8.27
C PRO A 413 -11.46 -27.71 -8.87
N PRO A 414 -10.94 -28.68 -9.66
CA PRO A 414 -9.60 -28.55 -10.28
C PRO A 414 -9.43 -27.36 -11.23
N ALA A 415 -10.54 -26.74 -11.66
CA ALA A 415 -10.51 -25.56 -12.51
C ALA A 415 -9.87 -24.34 -11.81
N ILE A 416 -9.84 -24.32 -10.47
CA ILE A 416 -9.23 -23.24 -9.68
C ILE A 416 -7.73 -23.12 -9.95
N GLU A 417 -7.03 -24.25 -10.13
CA GLU A 417 -5.56 -24.32 -10.25
C GLU A 417 -4.98 -23.61 -11.47
N THR A 418 -5.83 -23.29 -12.46
CA THR A 418 -5.41 -22.67 -13.72
C THR A 418 -6.29 -21.50 -14.14
N ALA A 419 -7.17 -21.04 -13.26
CA ALA A 419 -8.12 -19.97 -13.58
C ALA A 419 -7.48 -18.59 -13.51
N GLY A 420 -6.51 -18.40 -12.62
CA GLY A 420 -5.70 -17.19 -12.54
C GLY A 420 -4.68 -17.14 -13.68
N THR A 421 -4.19 -15.94 -13.98
CA THR A 421 -3.06 -15.71 -14.90
C THR A 421 -2.07 -14.78 -14.23
N TRP A 422 -0.93 -15.33 -13.83
CA TRP A 422 0.17 -14.58 -13.26
C TRP A 422 0.85 -13.73 -14.33
N THR A 423 1.15 -12.48 -14.01
CA THR A 423 1.86 -11.52 -14.86
C THR A 423 2.97 -10.81 -14.07
N PRO A 424 4.04 -10.31 -14.71
CA PRO A 424 5.06 -9.52 -14.02
C PRO A 424 4.44 -8.35 -13.23
N GLY A 425 4.84 -8.20 -11.97
CA GLY A 425 4.23 -7.27 -11.01
C GLY A 425 3.15 -7.90 -10.13
N ASP A 426 2.71 -9.13 -10.43
CA ASP A 426 1.88 -9.91 -9.53
C ASP A 426 2.68 -10.41 -8.31
N PRO A 427 2.00 -10.76 -7.22
CA PRO A 427 2.66 -11.23 -6.01
C PRO A 427 3.46 -12.50 -6.28
N ALA A 428 4.65 -12.57 -5.69
CA ALA A 428 5.56 -13.71 -5.86
C ALA A 428 5.23 -14.87 -4.91
N MET A 429 4.38 -14.66 -3.91
CA MET A 429 3.95 -15.64 -2.93
C MET A 429 2.44 -15.54 -2.72
N ASP A 430 1.84 -16.55 -2.10
CA ASP A 430 0.43 -16.56 -1.71
C ASP A 430 0.26 -16.17 -0.22
N ILE A 431 -0.88 -16.49 0.39
CA ILE A 431 -1.17 -16.17 1.80
C ILE A 431 -0.34 -16.99 2.81
N ASP A 432 0.21 -18.13 2.40
CA ASP A 432 1.00 -19.05 3.24
C ASP A 432 2.51 -18.95 2.93
N ASP A 433 2.93 -17.89 2.24
CA ASP A 433 4.27 -17.69 1.68
C ASP A 433 4.69 -18.74 0.64
N ASP A 434 3.74 -19.50 0.06
CA ASP A 434 4.06 -20.47 -0.97
C ASP A 434 4.32 -19.76 -2.32
N PRO A 435 5.40 -20.12 -3.04
CA PRO A 435 5.85 -19.37 -4.20
C PRO A 435 4.88 -19.47 -5.38
N ARG A 436 4.51 -18.32 -5.93
CA ARG A 436 3.77 -18.15 -7.20
C ARG A 436 4.69 -18.33 -8.42
N PRO A 437 4.15 -18.54 -9.63
CA PRO A 437 4.96 -18.57 -10.85
C PRO A 437 5.79 -17.30 -10.99
N THR A 438 6.97 -17.39 -11.62
CA THR A 438 7.84 -16.23 -11.87
C THR A 438 7.83 -15.79 -13.34
N GLU A 439 6.98 -16.41 -14.16
CA GLU A 439 6.81 -16.14 -15.58
C GLU A 439 5.31 -16.07 -15.89
N GLU A 440 4.95 -15.27 -16.90
CA GLU A 440 3.55 -15.13 -17.32
C GLU A 440 2.92 -16.50 -17.64
N GLY A 441 1.79 -16.81 -17.01
CA GLY A 441 1.18 -18.12 -17.17
C GLY A 441 0.00 -18.40 -16.24
N PRO A 442 -0.63 -19.58 -16.39
CA PRO A 442 -1.73 -19.99 -15.52
C PRO A 442 -1.29 -20.14 -14.06
N ASP A 443 -2.14 -19.73 -13.13
CA ASP A 443 -1.96 -19.89 -11.68
C ASP A 443 -3.32 -20.16 -11.00
N PHE A 444 -3.28 -20.42 -9.70
CA PHE A 444 -4.48 -20.51 -8.86
C PHE A 444 -5.20 -19.17 -8.80
N ALA A 445 -6.53 -19.19 -8.96
CA ALA A 445 -7.36 -18.06 -8.56
C ALA A 445 -7.67 -18.13 -7.06
N GLY A 446 -7.43 -17.03 -6.33
CA GLY A 446 -7.58 -16.93 -4.89
C GLY A 446 -6.26 -16.76 -4.14
N ALA A 447 -6.37 -16.54 -2.83
CA ALA A 447 -5.25 -16.23 -1.94
C ALA A 447 -4.40 -17.43 -1.55
N ASP A 448 -4.92 -18.64 -1.70
CA ASP A 448 -4.25 -19.86 -1.27
C ASP A 448 -3.89 -20.75 -2.45
N ARG A 449 -2.67 -21.29 -2.43
CA ARG A 449 -2.23 -22.41 -3.23
C ARG A 449 -2.01 -23.61 -2.33
N ILE A 450 -2.37 -24.78 -2.83
CA ILE A 450 -2.07 -26.01 -2.08
C ILE A 450 -0.57 -26.33 -2.19
N PRO A 451 0.10 -26.62 -1.06
CA PRO A 451 1.52 -27.01 -1.03
C PRO A 451 1.88 -28.28 -1.81
#